data_AF-A0A0M9CFE2-F1
#
_entry.id   AF-A0A0M9CFE2-F1
#
_cell.length_a   1.000
_cell.length_b   1.000
_cell.length_c   1.000
_cell.angle_alpha   90.00
_cell.angle_beta   90.00
_cell.angle_gamma   90.00
#
_symmetry.space_group_name_H-M   'P 1'
#
loop_
_entity.id
_entity.type
_entity.pdbx_description
1 polymer ?
#
loop_
_entity_poly.entity_id
_entity_poly.type
_entity_poly.pdbx_seq_one_letter_code
_entity_poly.pdbx_strand_id
1 'polypeptide(L)'
;MTKIPFLIKTLFTLNFLVLATLTYYYLFRDKKFAPILSSYIVFNFLFFLIAPMLQTHNVYDTENLNLPTKLVYRDYLIIKTNILVLLFNIVFFVFYRYFNAIKSKVIIYKKNKNLPFHIIIFFFISILIFILNFKHIQYEYLNSNYFDLEGTSKSSLLIKEKIILMFPFMAFIMAIGYLRNKKKTKNYYYILFVTILLLILVLLIKNPLTEKRNALGPIYITLIFLIIPRLLNTNFKILVFLFMSMIVVFPTISLITHSGYTLKQLINNPNLFLKKANEHGITNTFTSLNYDAFINFSGTIEYAEKNSLSYGKQLSGGLFFFVPRKIWENKPISSGEFIGNYLRDTYGNKYSFTNLSNPYVSEGYLNFGILGVIMFAIFLAFFMSRMTNWVNGDNQLKKAASFYAAIHLIFFLRGDFTNGFAFLFATFIVVLLIPKIYFSLFKRVDYESIK
;
A
#
# COMPACT_ATOMS: atom_id res chain seq x y z
N MET A 1 -25.93 -3.18 -30.21
CA MET A 1 -25.75 -2.28 -29.06
C MET A 1 -25.43 -3.12 -27.83
N THR A 2 -24.43 -2.78 -27.03
CA THR A 2 -24.05 -3.57 -25.85
C THR A 2 -25.22 -3.66 -24.85
N LYS A 3 -25.54 -4.88 -24.36
CA LYS A 3 -26.67 -5.20 -23.44
C LYS A 3 -26.65 -4.41 -22.11
N ILE A 4 -25.53 -3.74 -21.78
CA ILE A 4 -25.37 -2.95 -20.54
C ILE A 4 -26.29 -1.71 -20.53
N PRO A 5 -27.01 -1.43 -19.43
CA PRO A 5 -27.87 -0.26 -19.25
C PRO A 5 -27.17 1.08 -19.54
N PHE A 6 -27.90 2.01 -20.16
CA PHE A 6 -27.39 3.34 -20.51
C PHE A 6 -26.91 4.14 -19.28
N LEU A 7 -27.63 4.05 -18.16
CA LEU A 7 -27.27 4.75 -16.92
C LEU A 7 -25.91 4.30 -16.38
N ILE A 8 -25.63 2.99 -16.38
CA ILE A 8 -24.35 2.44 -15.91
C ILE A 8 -23.20 2.94 -16.78
N LYS A 9 -23.37 2.95 -18.11
CA LYS A 9 -22.37 3.51 -19.05
C LYS A 9 -22.09 4.97 -18.74
N THR A 10 -23.15 5.77 -18.58
CA THR A 10 -23.06 7.21 -18.29
C THR A 10 -22.29 7.47 -17.00
N LEU A 11 -22.56 6.70 -15.93
CA LEU A 11 -21.86 6.86 -14.65
C LEU A 11 -20.38 6.49 -14.72
N PHE A 12 -20.01 5.43 -15.45
CA PHE A 12 -18.59 5.12 -15.70
C PHE A 12 -17.92 6.21 -16.52
N THR A 13 -18.61 6.78 -17.53
CA THR A 13 -18.09 7.91 -18.31
C THR A 13 -17.87 9.14 -17.44
N LEU A 14 -18.80 9.47 -16.53
CA LEU A 14 -18.63 10.59 -15.59
C LEU A 14 -17.42 10.37 -14.65
N ASN A 15 -17.27 9.17 -14.10
CA ASN A 15 -16.09 8.81 -13.30
C ASN A 15 -14.79 8.95 -14.11
N PHE A 16 -14.79 8.48 -15.37
CA PHE A 16 -13.66 8.65 -16.28
C PHE A 16 -13.32 10.13 -16.49
N LEU A 17 -14.31 11.00 -16.73
CA LEU A 17 -14.08 12.43 -16.96
C LEU A 17 -13.47 13.12 -15.73
N VAL A 18 -13.93 12.78 -14.52
CA VAL A 18 -13.33 13.29 -13.27
C VAL A 18 -11.87 12.83 -13.13
N LEU A 19 -11.59 11.55 -13.37
CA LEU A 19 -10.23 11.00 -13.27
C LEU A 19 -9.30 11.53 -14.37
N ALA A 20 -9.82 11.72 -15.59
CA ALA A 20 -9.09 12.34 -16.69
C ALA A 20 -8.73 13.81 -16.37
N THR A 21 -9.68 14.56 -15.78
CA THR A 21 -9.44 15.93 -15.31
C THR A 21 -8.38 15.98 -14.21
N LEU A 22 -8.46 15.07 -13.24
CA LEU A 22 -7.46 14.92 -12.17
C LEU A 22 -6.07 14.60 -12.75
N THR A 23 -6.00 13.73 -13.75
CA THR A 23 -4.76 13.32 -14.41
C THR A 23 -4.16 14.45 -15.23
N TYR A 24 -4.99 15.18 -15.97
CA TYR A 24 -4.57 16.38 -16.69
C TYR A 24 -4.00 17.42 -15.72
N TYR A 25 -4.69 17.67 -14.60
CA TYR A 25 -4.17 18.55 -13.56
C TYR A 25 -2.82 18.06 -13.01
N TYR A 26 -2.69 16.78 -12.71
CA TYR A 26 -1.46 16.17 -12.19
C TYR A 26 -0.26 16.28 -13.13
N LEU A 27 -0.47 16.06 -14.43
CA LEU A 27 0.60 16.05 -15.42
C LEU A 27 1.00 17.46 -15.88
N PHE A 28 0.03 18.36 -16.06
CA PHE A 28 0.26 19.64 -16.74
C PHE A 28 0.15 20.87 -15.84
N ARG A 29 -0.59 20.80 -14.72
CA ARG A 29 -0.81 21.96 -13.83
C ARG A 29 -0.06 21.86 -12.51
N ASP A 30 0.11 20.66 -11.98
CA ASP A 30 0.84 20.47 -10.73
C ASP A 30 2.36 20.58 -10.96
N LYS A 31 2.94 21.66 -10.42
CA LYS A 31 4.39 21.91 -10.50
C LYS A 31 5.19 21.10 -9.48
N LYS A 32 4.53 20.51 -8.47
CA LYS A 32 5.20 19.73 -7.43
C LYS A 32 5.36 18.28 -7.88
N PHE A 33 6.45 17.65 -7.48
CA PHE A 33 6.59 16.20 -7.63
C PHE A 33 5.67 15.50 -6.61
N ALA A 34 4.62 14.85 -7.09
CA ALA A 34 3.55 14.26 -6.26
C ALA A 34 3.33 12.78 -6.60
N PRO A 35 4.30 11.89 -6.28
CA PRO A 35 4.20 10.46 -6.58
C PRO A 35 2.98 9.80 -5.93
N ILE A 36 2.55 10.31 -4.77
CA ILE A 36 1.37 9.78 -4.07
C ILE A 36 0.07 10.00 -4.85
N LEU A 37 -0.04 11.12 -5.59
CA LEU A 37 -1.20 11.38 -6.43
C LEU A 37 -1.23 10.45 -7.64
N SER A 38 -0.05 10.11 -8.19
CA SER A 38 0.03 9.09 -9.23
C SER A 38 -0.54 7.74 -8.78
N SER A 39 -0.18 7.29 -7.58
CA SER A 39 -0.71 6.02 -7.04
C SER A 39 -2.23 6.05 -6.89
N TYR A 40 -2.78 7.19 -6.44
CA TYR A 40 -4.23 7.38 -6.36
C TYR A 40 -4.89 7.34 -7.73
N ILE A 41 -4.32 8.01 -8.73
CA ILE A 41 -4.81 8.00 -10.12
C ILE A 41 -4.81 6.57 -10.67
N VAL A 42 -3.68 5.87 -10.59
CA VAL A 42 -3.54 4.49 -11.07
C VAL A 42 -4.54 3.57 -10.37
N PHE A 43 -4.67 3.68 -9.05
CA PHE A 43 -5.65 2.90 -8.31
C PHE A 43 -7.07 3.14 -8.82
N ASN A 44 -7.53 4.39 -8.92
CA ASN A 44 -8.89 4.67 -9.34
C ASN A 44 -9.17 4.22 -10.79
N PHE A 45 -8.23 4.42 -11.71
CA PHE A 45 -8.38 3.93 -13.08
C PHE A 45 -8.50 2.41 -13.14
N LEU A 46 -7.63 1.68 -12.46
CA LEU A 46 -7.62 0.23 -12.57
C LEU A 46 -8.76 -0.43 -11.78
N PHE A 47 -8.99 0.02 -10.53
CA PHE A 47 -9.85 -0.67 -9.58
C PHE A 47 -11.28 -0.15 -9.54
N PHE A 48 -11.53 1.12 -9.89
CA PHE A 48 -12.87 1.72 -9.86
C PHE A 48 -13.42 2.08 -11.24
N LEU A 49 -12.63 1.93 -12.30
CA LEU A 49 -13.08 2.16 -13.66
C LEU A 49 -12.91 0.90 -14.53
N ILE A 50 -11.68 0.51 -14.86
CA ILE A 50 -11.41 -0.56 -15.84
C ILE A 50 -11.91 -1.91 -15.33
N ALA A 51 -11.52 -2.33 -14.14
CA ALA A 51 -11.94 -3.61 -13.57
C ALA A 51 -13.47 -3.76 -13.47
N PRO A 52 -14.22 -2.83 -12.85
CA PRO A 52 -15.67 -2.97 -12.77
C PRO A 52 -16.38 -2.83 -14.12
N MET A 53 -15.84 -2.07 -15.08
CA MET A 53 -16.36 -2.05 -16.46
C MET A 53 -16.24 -3.42 -17.12
N LEU A 54 -15.06 -4.06 -17.03
CA LEU A 54 -14.83 -5.39 -17.59
C LEU A 54 -15.64 -6.48 -16.87
N GLN A 55 -15.73 -6.41 -15.54
CA GLN A 55 -16.53 -7.33 -14.74
C GLN A 55 -18.02 -7.20 -15.06
N THR A 56 -18.54 -5.97 -15.19
CA THR A 56 -19.92 -5.74 -15.61
C THR A 56 -20.14 -6.24 -17.03
N HIS A 57 -19.22 -5.98 -17.95
CA HIS A 57 -19.33 -6.46 -19.32
C HIS A 57 -19.41 -7.98 -19.39
N ASN A 58 -18.56 -8.68 -18.63
CA ASN A 58 -18.54 -10.15 -18.57
C ASN A 58 -19.88 -10.73 -18.09
N VAL A 59 -20.53 -10.10 -17.11
CA VAL A 59 -21.87 -10.51 -16.63
C VAL A 59 -22.91 -10.46 -17.75
N TYR A 60 -22.90 -9.39 -18.56
CA TYR A 60 -23.85 -9.23 -19.67
C TYR A 60 -23.53 -10.10 -20.88
N ASP A 61 -22.27 -10.48 -21.07
CA ASP A 61 -21.82 -11.31 -22.18
C ASP A 61 -22.07 -12.80 -21.92
N THR A 62 -21.76 -13.27 -20.70
CA THR A 62 -21.91 -14.68 -20.30
C THR A 62 -23.25 -15.01 -19.66
N GLU A 63 -24.07 -14.00 -19.36
CA GLU A 63 -25.31 -14.11 -18.58
C GLU A 63 -25.11 -14.72 -17.18
N ASN A 64 -23.86 -14.80 -16.72
CA ASN A 64 -23.51 -15.27 -15.38
C ASN A 64 -23.49 -14.09 -14.41
N LEU A 65 -24.42 -14.07 -13.46
CA LEU A 65 -24.54 -13.02 -12.45
C LEU A 65 -23.45 -13.07 -11.37
N ASN A 66 -22.61 -14.10 -11.34
CA ASN A 66 -21.59 -14.23 -10.30
C ASN A 66 -20.41 -13.29 -10.55
N LEU A 67 -20.17 -12.38 -9.61
CA LEU A 67 -18.99 -11.53 -9.60
C LEU A 67 -17.79 -12.24 -8.95
N PRO A 68 -16.56 -11.69 -9.06
CA PRO A 68 -15.34 -12.37 -8.60
C PRO A 68 -15.35 -12.75 -7.12
N THR A 69 -16.06 -11.99 -6.29
CA THR A 69 -16.19 -12.18 -4.84
C THR A 69 -17.39 -13.07 -4.45
N LYS A 70 -18.05 -13.70 -5.43
CA LYS A 70 -19.33 -14.43 -5.30
C LYS A 70 -20.54 -13.54 -4.99
N LEU A 71 -20.38 -12.22 -4.95
CA LEU A 71 -21.51 -11.30 -4.93
C LEU A 71 -22.38 -11.53 -6.18
N VAL A 72 -23.70 -11.61 -5.99
CA VAL A 72 -24.66 -11.70 -7.10
C VAL A 72 -24.85 -10.30 -7.69
N TYR A 73 -24.64 -10.18 -9.00
CA TYR A 73 -24.80 -8.95 -9.73
C TYR A 73 -26.22 -8.38 -9.63
N ARG A 74 -26.32 -7.08 -9.33
CA ARG A 74 -27.57 -6.30 -9.38
C ARG A 74 -27.26 -4.91 -9.90
N ASP A 75 -28.06 -4.42 -10.85
CA ASP A 75 -27.85 -3.09 -11.46
C ASP A 75 -27.82 -1.98 -10.42
N TYR A 76 -28.74 -2.02 -9.43
CA TYR A 76 -28.82 -0.98 -8.39
C TYR A 76 -27.52 -0.86 -7.59
N LEU A 77 -26.84 -1.99 -7.30
CA LEU A 77 -25.58 -1.99 -6.56
C LEU A 77 -24.49 -1.31 -7.38
N ILE A 78 -24.35 -1.66 -8.66
CA ILE A 78 -23.34 -1.06 -9.53
C ILE A 78 -23.57 0.43 -9.72
N ILE A 79 -24.83 0.86 -9.86
CA ILE A 79 -25.22 2.27 -9.96
C ILE A 79 -24.84 3.00 -8.66
N LYS A 80 -25.23 2.48 -7.50
CA LYS A 80 -24.97 3.13 -6.21
C LYS A 80 -23.48 3.20 -5.89
N THR A 81 -22.73 2.12 -6.11
CA THR A 81 -21.26 2.11 -5.95
C THR A 81 -20.62 3.16 -6.84
N ASN A 82 -21.03 3.28 -8.11
CA ASN A 82 -20.52 4.31 -9.02
C ASN A 82 -20.78 5.73 -8.52
N ILE A 83 -21.99 6.01 -8.01
CA ILE A 83 -22.35 7.33 -7.48
C ILE A 83 -21.48 7.67 -6.26
N LEU A 84 -21.26 6.72 -5.36
CA LEU A 84 -20.44 6.93 -4.16
C LEU A 84 -18.96 7.09 -4.49
N VAL A 85 -18.44 6.34 -5.46
CA VAL A 85 -17.07 6.51 -5.98
C VAL A 85 -16.92 7.88 -6.66
N LEU A 86 -17.91 8.31 -7.44
CA LEU A 86 -17.91 9.63 -8.08
C LEU A 86 -17.87 10.75 -7.03
N LEU A 87 -18.73 10.66 -6.02
CA LEU A 87 -18.76 11.58 -4.88
C LEU A 87 -17.39 11.63 -4.18
N PHE A 88 -16.83 10.46 -3.87
CA PHE A 88 -15.51 10.33 -3.23
C PHE A 88 -14.41 11.03 -4.04
N ASN A 89 -14.37 10.79 -5.35
CA ASN A 89 -13.36 11.37 -6.25
C ASN A 89 -13.49 12.89 -6.40
N ILE A 90 -14.72 13.40 -6.49
CA ILE A 90 -14.99 14.85 -6.56
C ILE A 90 -14.56 15.53 -5.27
N VAL A 91 -15.02 15.03 -4.12
CA VAL A 91 -14.65 15.59 -2.80
C VAL A 91 -13.14 15.53 -2.60
N PHE A 92 -12.52 14.38 -2.89
CA PHE A 92 -11.08 14.23 -2.81
C PHE A 92 -10.35 15.27 -3.65
N PHE A 93 -10.74 15.46 -4.92
CA PHE A 93 -10.05 16.39 -5.81
C PHE A 93 -10.15 17.83 -5.34
N VAL A 94 -11.34 18.28 -4.91
CA VAL A 94 -11.56 19.63 -4.38
C VAL A 94 -10.68 19.89 -3.16
N PHE A 95 -10.73 18.99 -2.17
CA PHE A 95 -9.96 19.16 -0.94
C PHE A 95 -8.45 18.96 -1.14
N TYR A 96 -8.03 18.11 -2.07
CA TYR A 96 -6.61 17.93 -2.40
C TYR A 96 -6.03 19.22 -2.97
N ARG A 97 -6.75 19.88 -3.88
CA ARG A 97 -6.36 21.19 -4.41
C ARG A 97 -6.32 22.25 -3.32
N TYR A 98 -7.34 22.29 -2.46
CA TYR A 98 -7.39 23.21 -1.32
C TYR A 98 -6.16 23.04 -0.41
N PHE A 99 -5.86 21.83 0.07
CA PHE A 99 -4.73 21.60 0.96
C PHE A 99 -3.37 21.83 0.29
N ASN A 100 -3.23 21.53 -1.01
CA ASN A 100 -1.97 21.79 -1.73
C ASN A 100 -1.72 23.27 -2.01
N ALA A 101 -2.77 24.09 -2.07
CA ALA A 101 -2.64 25.54 -2.21
C ALA A 101 -2.11 26.21 -0.92
N ILE A 102 -2.28 25.57 0.24
CA ILE A 102 -1.76 26.07 1.52
C ILE A 102 -0.22 26.01 1.51
N LYS A 103 0.44 27.16 1.65
CA LYS A 103 1.90 27.24 1.74
C LYS A 103 2.39 26.59 3.04
N SER A 104 3.19 25.53 2.93
CA SER A 104 3.87 24.94 4.07
C SER A 104 5.19 25.67 4.34
N LYS A 105 5.43 26.09 5.59
CA LYS A 105 6.76 26.58 6.02
C LYS A 105 7.77 25.44 5.88
N VAL A 106 8.82 25.65 5.08
CA VAL A 106 9.93 24.72 4.97
C VAL A 106 10.82 24.91 6.19
N ILE A 107 10.84 23.92 7.09
CA ILE A 107 11.75 23.93 8.23
C ILE A 107 13.12 23.47 7.72
N ILE A 108 14.10 24.36 7.77
CA ILE A 108 15.49 24.06 7.39
C ILE A 108 16.04 22.98 8.33
N TYR A 109 16.47 21.86 7.77
CA TYR A 109 17.03 20.76 8.55
C TYR A 109 18.49 21.05 8.93
N LYS A 110 18.77 21.23 10.23
CA LYS A 110 20.14 21.40 10.73
C LYS A 110 20.95 20.12 10.46
N LYS A 111 22.03 20.26 9.69
CA LYS A 111 22.96 19.15 9.38
C LYS A 111 23.73 18.77 10.65
N ASN A 112 23.59 17.51 11.09
CA ASN A 112 24.41 16.96 12.18
C ASN A 112 25.81 16.61 11.64
N LYS A 113 26.86 17.19 12.24
CA LYS A 113 28.26 16.91 11.88
C LYS A 113 28.66 15.47 12.18
N ASN A 114 28.09 14.87 13.22
CA ASN A 114 28.41 13.53 13.72
C ASN A 114 27.54 12.43 13.07
N LEU A 115 26.82 12.75 11.99
CA LEU A 115 25.95 11.80 11.30
C LEU A 115 26.63 10.46 10.91
N PRO A 116 27.90 10.42 10.44
CA PRO A 116 28.59 9.16 10.15
C PRO A 116 28.68 8.20 11.35
N PHE A 117 28.97 8.75 12.53
CA PHE A 117 29.08 7.97 13.76
C PHE A 117 27.73 7.33 14.13
N HIS A 118 26.64 8.09 14.05
CA HIS A 118 25.30 7.56 14.30
C HIS A 118 24.87 6.50 13.28
N ILE A 119 25.25 6.65 12.00
CA ILE A 119 24.99 5.62 10.97
C ILE A 119 25.71 4.32 11.33
N ILE A 120 26.95 4.39 11.82
CA ILE A 120 27.72 3.22 12.26
C ILE A 120 27.05 2.54 13.47
N ILE A 121 26.59 3.32 14.45
CA ILE A 121 25.81 2.78 15.59
C ILE A 121 24.57 2.03 15.07
N PHE A 122 23.79 2.65 14.18
CA PHE A 122 22.60 2.00 13.62
C PHE A 122 22.92 0.77 12.77
N PHE A 123 24.09 0.73 12.12
CA PHE A 123 24.57 -0.46 11.44
C PHE A 123 24.84 -1.62 12.40
N PHE A 124 25.53 -1.38 13.52
CA PHE A 124 25.75 -2.43 14.52
C PHE A 124 24.46 -2.88 15.19
N ILE A 125 23.52 -1.96 15.47
CA ILE A 125 22.18 -2.33 15.96
C ILE A 125 21.44 -3.18 14.91
N SER A 126 21.58 -2.87 13.62
CA SER A 126 20.98 -3.65 12.53
C SER A 126 21.54 -5.08 12.47
N ILE A 127 22.85 -5.24 12.67
CA ILE A 127 23.49 -6.57 12.77
C ILE A 127 22.96 -7.32 14.00
N LEU A 128 22.89 -6.66 15.16
CA LEU A 128 22.38 -7.27 16.38
C LEU A 128 20.94 -7.75 16.20
N ILE A 129 20.08 -6.92 15.61
CA ILE A 129 18.69 -7.29 15.27
C ILE A 129 18.67 -8.51 14.35
N PHE A 130 19.51 -8.55 13.31
CA PHE A 130 19.60 -9.69 12.42
C PHE A 130 19.99 -10.97 13.15
N ILE A 131 21.04 -10.92 14.00
CA ILE A 131 21.52 -12.08 14.78
C ILE A 131 20.43 -12.59 15.74
N LEU A 132 19.81 -11.69 16.52
CA LEU A 132 18.76 -12.05 17.48
C LEU A 132 17.52 -12.67 16.80
N ASN A 133 17.26 -12.31 15.54
CA ASN A 133 16.11 -12.79 14.79
C ASN A 133 16.47 -13.85 13.74
N PHE A 134 17.72 -14.33 13.72
CA PHE A 134 18.21 -15.22 12.66
C PHE A 134 17.38 -16.52 12.56
N LYS A 135 17.06 -17.15 13.70
CA LYS A 135 16.22 -18.36 13.73
C LYS A 135 14.84 -18.14 13.10
N HIS A 136 14.25 -16.97 13.32
CA HIS A 136 12.93 -16.64 12.77
C HIS A 136 13.01 -16.38 11.26
N ILE A 137 14.03 -15.64 10.81
CA ILE A 137 14.28 -15.41 9.38
C ILE A 137 14.52 -16.77 8.71
N GLN A 138 15.39 -17.61 9.25
CA GLN A 138 15.65 -18.96 8.71
C GLN A 138 14.37 -19.80 8.63
N TYR A 139 13.51 -19.75 9.64
CA TYR A 139 12.22 -20.43 9.62
C TYR A 139 11.33 -19.96 8.47
N GLU A 140 11.21 -18.65 8.24
CA GLU A 140 10.43 -18.10 7.10
C GLU A 140 10.98 -18.54 5.75
N TYR A 141 12.30 -18.69 5.62
CA TYR A 141 12.94 -19.17 4.41
C TYR A 141 12.68 -20.65 4.13
N LEU A 142 12.63 -21.47 5.16
CA LEU A 142 12.44 -22.93 5.04
C LEU A 142 10.96 -23.30 4.92
N ASN A 143 10.08 -22.59 5.64
CA ASN A 143 8.66 -22.84 5.66
C ASN A 143 7.95 -21.74 4.86
N SER A 144 7.90 -21.92 3.54
CA SER A 144 7.19 -21.05 2.60
C SER A 144 5.67 -20.93 2.85
N ASN A 145 5.12 -21.81 3.70
CA ASN A 145 3.74 -21.76 4.14
C ASN A 145 3.66 -21.10 5.52
N TYR A 146 2.96 -19.97 5.54
CA TYR A 146 2.55 -19.19 6.70
C TYR A 146 1.66 -20.04 7.64
N PHE A 147 2.20 -21.09 8.23
CA PHE A 147 1.61 -21.67 9.43
C PHE A 147 1.89 -20.69 10.54
N ASP A 148 0.82 -20.15 11.14
CA ASP A 148 0.90 -19.41 12.39
C ASP A 148 1.82 -20.20 13.31
N LEU A 149 3.00 -19.65 13.64
CA LEU A 149 3.87 -20.24 14.65
C LEU A 149 2.99 -20.44 15.89
N GLU A 150 2.71 -21.71 16.22
CA GLU A 150 1.82 -22.07 17.32
C GLU A 150 2.23 -21.29 18.57
N GLY A 151 1.29 -20.50 19.12
CA GLY A 151 1.51 -19.70 20.33
C GLY A 151 1.97 -18.25 20.11
N THR A 152 2.19 -17.77 18.88
CA THR A 152 2.51 -16.34 18.64
C THR A 152 1.29 -15.51 18.25
N SER A 153 1.13 -14.34 18.88
CA SER A 153 0.01 -13.44 18.53
C SER A 153 0.27 -12.71 17.21
N LYS A 154 -0.77 -12.49 16.39
CA LYS A 154 -0.67 -11.66 15.16
C LYS A 154 -0.06 -10.27 15.44
N SER A 155 -0.35 -9.68 16.61
CA SER A 155 0.23 -8.41 17.04
C SER A 155 1.74 -8.47 17.28
N SER A 156 2.25 -9.55 17.89
CA SER A 156 3.70 -9.74 18.08
C SER A 156 4.44 -9.96 16.75
N LEU A 157 3.83 -10.70 15.82
CA LEU A 157 4.37 -10.88 14.46
C LEU A 157 4.46 -9.53 13.73
N LEU A 158 3.42 -8.70 13.80
CA LEU A 158 3.44 -7.36 13.19
C LEU A 158 4.55 -6.46 13.75
N ILE A 159 4.74 -6.44 15.08
CA ILE A 159 5.81 -5.66 15.71
C ILE A 159 7.17 -6.15 15.22
N LYS A 160 7.38 -7.47 15.24
CA LYS A 160 8.65 -8.07 14.84
C LYS A 160 8.96 -7.84 13.36
N GLU A 161 8.04 -8.21 12.47
CA GLU A 161 8.24 -8.13 11.03
C GLU A 161 8.25 -6.68 10.51
N LYS A 162 7.35 -5.82 11.00
CA LYS A 162 7.11 -4.51 10.39
C LYS A 162 7.79 -3.36 11.14
N ILE A 163 8.19 -3.55 12.40
CA ILE A 163 8.95 -2.55 13.16
C ILE A 163 10.41 -2.98 13.31
N ILE A 164 10.68 -4.09 14.00
CA ILE A 164 12.04 -4.49 14.37
C ILE A 164 12.87 -4.80 13.12
N LEU A 165 12.37 -5.67 12.24
CA LEU A 165 13.07 -6.08 11.02
C LEU A 165 13.16 -4.99 9.94
N MET A 166 12.50 -3.85 10.14
CA MET A 166 12.59 -2.70 9.24
C MET A 166 13.69 -1.70 9.64
N PHE A 167 14.34 -1.89 10.78
CA PHE A 167 15.40 -1.00 11.28
C PHE A 167 16.58 -0.82 10.31
N PRO A 168 17.10 -1.86 9.62
CA PRO A 168 18.19 -1.70 8.65
C PRO A 168 17.82 -0.79 7.48
N PHE A 169 16.53 -0.74 7.11
CA PHE A 169 16.03 0.15 6.06
C PHE A 169 16.11 1.63 6.48
N MET A 170 15.78 1.95 7.73
CA MET A 170 15.97 3.30 8.29
C MET A 170 17.45 3.72 8.26
N ALA A 171 18.35 2.84 8.72
CA ALA A 171 19.79 3.09 8.70
C ALA A 171 20.30 3.33 7.28
N PHE A 172 19.83 2.53 6.31
CA PHE A 172 20.15 2.68 4.89
C PHE A 172 19.71 4.05 4.33
N ILE A 173 18.49 4.51 4.64
CA ILE A 173 18.00 5.83 4.20
C ILE A 173 18.92 6.95 4.70
N MET A 174 19.35 6.88 5.97
CA MET A 174 20.26 7.87 6.54
C MET A 174 21.63 7.86 5.86
N ALA A 175 22.15 6.68 5.58
CA ALA A 175 23.45 6.51 4.92
C ALA A 175 23.44 7.07 3.49
N ILE A 176 22.42 6.77 2.70
CA ILE A 176 22.22 7.37 1.36
C ILE A 176 22.08 8.90 1.45
N GLY A 177 21.33 9.40 2.45
CA GLY A 177 21.17 10.84 2.67
C GLY A 177 22.49 11.56 2.94
N TYR A 178 23.42 10.91 3.65
CA TYR A 178 24.76 11.40 3.88
C TYR A 178 25.60 11.40 2.59
N LEU A 179 25.61 10.30 1.85
CA LEU A 179 26.42 10.13 0.63
C LEU A 179 26.04 11.12 -0.48
N ARG A 180 24.75 11.41 -0.67
CA ARG A 180 24.26 12.33 -1.71
C ARG A 180 24.74 13.78 -1.55
N ASN A 181 25.11 14.19 -0.34
CA ASN A 181 25.34 15.60 0.00
C ASN A 181 26.77 15.92 0.43
N LYS A 182 27.71 14.98 0.28
CA LYS A 182 29.08 15.09 0.81
C LYS A 182 30.13 14.82 -0.26
N LYS A 183 31.27 15.50 -0.13
CA LYS A 183 32.47 15.26 -0.93
C LYS A 183 33.05 13.88 -0.60
N LYS A 184 33.79 13.29 -1.54
CA LYS A 184 34.43 11.96 -1.44
C LYS A 184 35.63 11.97 -0.48
N THR A 185 35.38 12.09 0.82
CA THR A 185 36.39 11.99 1.89
C THR A 185 36.56 10.54 2.38
N LYS A 186 37.52 10.25 3.30
CA LYS A 186 37.64 8.91 3.90
C LYS A 186 36.31 8.43 4.54
N ASN A 187 35.63 9.31 5.28
CA ASN A 187 34.31 9.03 5.87
C ASN A 187 33.24 8.71 4.81
N TYR A 188 33.34 9.28 3.60
CA TYR A 188 32.44 8.94 2.50
C TYR A 188 32.60 7.46 2.11
N TYR A 189 33.82 6.97 1.95
CA TYR A 189 34.07 5.57 1.56
C TYR A 189 33.68 4.57 2.66
N TYR A 190 33.93 4.90 3.93
CA TYR A 190 33.44 4.07 5.05
C TYR A 190 31.92 3.97 5.07
N ILE A 191 31.21 5.10 4.91
CA ILE A 191 29.74 5.08 4.88
C ILE A 191 29.22 4.41 3.60
N LEU A 192 29.94 4.50 2.48
CA LEU A 192 29.58 3.78 1.26
C LEU A 192 29.64 2.26 1.49
N PHE A 193 30.71 1.76 2.10
CA PHE A 193 30.83 0.34 2.45
C PHE A 193 29.70 -0.11 3.39
N VAL A 194 29.44 0.66 4.46
CA VAL A 194 28.33 0.40 5.39
C VAL A 194 26.98 0.42 4.67
N THR A 195 26.78 1.32 3.71
CA THR A 195 25.53 1.41 2.93
C THR A 195 25.30 0.16 2.08
N ILE A 196 26.35 -0.40 1.49
CA ILE A 196 26.28 -1.66 0.71
C ILE A 196 25.92 -2.81 1.64
N LEU A 197 26.55 -2.91 2.81
CA LEU A 197 26.21 -3.95 3.80
C LEU A 197 24.77 -3.81 4.31
N LEU A 198 24.31 -2.59 4.59
CA LEU A 198 22.92 -2.34 4.96
C LEU A 198 21.94 -2.74 3.85
N LEU A 199 22.28 -2.48 2.58
CA LEU A 199 21.47 -2.92 1.44
C LEU A 199 21.35 -4.44 1.42
N ILE A 200 22.47 -5.16 1.57
CA ILE A 200 22.48 -6.62 1.64
C ILE A 200 21.61 -7.11 2.80
N LEU A 201 21.75 -6.53 3.99
CA LEU A 201 20.91 -6.88 5.14
C LEU A 201 19.41 -6.66 4.87
N VAL A 202 19.03 -5.53 4.26
CA VAL A 202 17.63 -5.28 3.89
C VAL A 202 17.13 -6.34 2.91
N LEU A 203 17.92 -6.71 1.89
CA LEU A 203 17.55 -7.71 0.89
C LEU A 203 17.43 -9.13 1.47
N LEU A 204 18.28 -9.48 2.44
CA LEU A 204 18.22 -10.76 3.16
C LEU A 204 16.99 -10.82 4.07
N ILE A 205 16.68 -9.74 4.78
CA ILE A 205 15.54 -9.71 5.72
C ILE A 205 14.20 -9.61 4.96
N LYS A 206 14.14 -8.81 3.89
CA LYS A 206 12.90 -8.53 3.14
C LYS A 206 12.87 -9.28 1.82
N ASN A 207 13.05 -10.60 1.87
CA ASN A 207 13.17 -11.41 0.67
C ASN A 207 11.83 -11.56 -0.10
N PRO A 208 11.81 -11.41 -1.45
CA PRO A 208 10.62 -11.62 -2.29
C PRO A 208 10.01 -13.02 -2.27
N LEU A 209 10.79 -14.02 -1.86
CA LEU A 209 10.35 -15.41 -1.80
C LEU A 209 9.62 -15.76 -0.51
N THR A 210 9.87 -15.02 0.58
CA THR A 210 9.32 -15.32 1.92
C THR A 210 8.21 -14.35 2.31
N GLU A 211 8.35 -13.06 2.02
CA GLU A 211 7.39 -12.03 2.41
C GLU A 211 6.30 -11.80 1.35
N LYS A 212 5.09 -11.45 1.81
CA LYS A 212 3.98 -11.13 0.91
C LYS A 212 4.32 -9.90 0.06
N ARG A 213 4.10 -10.00 -1.25
CA ARG A 213 4.43 -8.97 -2.26
C ARG A 213 3.91 -7.57 -1.92
N ASN A 214 2.73 -7.51 -1.31
CA ASN A 214 2.06 -6.28 -0.93
C ASN A 214 2.88 -5.44 0.08
N ALA A 215 3.68 -6.09 0.94
CA ALA A 215 4.53 -5.40 1.91
C ALA A 215 5.91 -5.02 1.32
N LEU A 216 6.39 -5.81 0.35
CA LEU A 216 7.72 -5.65 -0.23
C LEU A 216 7.79 -4.58 -1.32
N GLY A 217 6.78 -4.48 -2.19
CA GLY A 217 6.77 -3.52 -3.30
C GLY A 217 7.17 -2.09 -2.89
N PRO A 218 6.55 -1.51 -1.84
CA PRO A 218 6.92 -0.19 -1.34
C PRO A 218 8.37 -0.08 -0.87
N ILE A 219 8.94 -1.11 -0.23
CA ILE A 219 10.35 -1.12 0.21
C ILE A 219 11.27 -1.10 -1.00
N TYR A 220 11.11 -2.04 -1.93
CA TYR A 220 11.98 -2.19 -3.10
C TYR A 220 11.93 -0.98 -4.03
N ILE A 221 10.73 -0.47 -4.32
CA ILE A 221 10.59 0.69 -5.20
C ILE A 221 11.16 1.96 -4.52
N THR A 222 11.06 2.07 -3.19
CA THR A 222 11.74 3.14 -2.45
C THR A 222 13.26 2.99 -2.49
N LEU A 223 13.81 1.78 -2.37
CA LEU A 223 15.25 1.55 -2.55
C LEU A 223 15.71 1.99 -3.95
N ILE A 224 14.96 1.63 -5.00
CA ILE A 224 15.26 2.06 -6.38
C ILE A 224 15.26 3.58 -6.49
N PHE A 225 14.26 4.27 -5.93
CA PHE A 225 14.21 5.73 -5.91
C PHE A 225 15.38 6.37 -5.13
N LEU A 226 15.83 5.73 -4.05
CA LEU A 226 16.95 6.19 -3.23
C LEU A 226 18.31 5.93 -3.87
N ILE A 227 18.47 4.90 -4.69
CA ILE A 227 19.73 4.61 -5.37
C ILE A 227 19.78 5.32 -6.72
N ILE A 228 18.71 5.23 -7.52
CA ILE A 228 18.63 5.71 -8.90
C ILE A 228 17.40 6.64 -9.06
N PRO A 229 17.42 7.85 -8.47
CA PRO A 229 16.26 8.74 -8.47
C PRO A 229 15.80 9.11 -9.89
N ARG A 230 16.71 9.16 -10.87
CA ARG A 230 16.44 9.54 -12.27
C ARG A 230 15.39 8.66 -12.96
N LEU A 231 15.18 7.43 -12.49
CA LEU A 231 14.16 6.53 -13.03
C LEU A 231 12.74 6.98 -12.66
N LEU A 232 12.57 7.59 -11.49
CA LEU A 232 11.28 7.87 -10.87
C LEU A 232 11.18 9.33 -10.37
N ASN A 233 11.90 10.26 -10.99
CA ASN A 233 12.01 11.65 -10.51
C ASN A 233 10.96 12.62 -11.07
N THR A 234 10.06 12.19 -11.95
CA THR A 234 9.02 13.06 -12.51
C THR A 234 7.65 12.42 -12.37
N ASN A 235 6.61 13.27 -12.34
CA ASN A 235 5.22 12.84 -12.24
C ASN A 235 4.84 11.86 -13.35
N PHE A 236 5.21 12.19 -14.60
CA PHE A 236 4.99 11.31 -15.76
C PHE A 236 5.67 9.94 -15.62
N LYS A 237 6.95 9.90 -15.22
CA LYS A 237 7.70 8.65 -15.10
C LYS A 237 7.09 7.71 -14.07
N ILE A 238 6.68 8.24 -12.92
CA ILE A 238 6.03 7.42 -11.88
C ILE A 238 4.65 6.95 -12.32
N LEU A 239 3.87 7.80 -12.99
CA LEU A 239 2.57 7.41 -13.52
C LEU A 239 2.67 6.24 -14.49
N VAL A 240 3.56 6.35 -15.47
CA VAL A 240 3.81 5.28 -16.44
C VAL A 240 4.35 4.03 -15.73
N PHE A 241 5.32 4.18 -14.83
CA PHE A 241 5.89 3.07 -14.08
C PHE A 241 4.83 2.30 -13.29
N LEU A 242 3.95 2.99 -12.56
CA LEU A 242 2.90 2.38 -11.76
C LEU A 242 1.81 1.73 -12.63
N PHE A 243 1.39 2.37 -13.73
CA PHE A 243 0.47 1.74 -14.69
C PHE A 243 1.06 0.46 -15.29
N MET A 244 2.29 0.52 -15.82
CA MET A 244 2.96 -0.64 -16.40
C MET A 244 3.19 -1.74 -15.37
N SER A 245 3.54 -1.37 -14.13
CA SER A 245 3.72 -2.32 -13.04
C SER A 245 2.42 -3.06 -12.74
N MET A 246 1.28 -2.37 -12.69
CA MET A 246 0.00 -3.00 -12.34
C MET A 246 -0.64 -3.75 -13.52
N ILE A 247 -0.49 -3.26 -14.75
CA ILE A 247 -1.10 -3.90 -15.94
C ILE A 247 -0.26 -5.08 -16.45
N VAL A 248 1.07 -5.01 -16.35
CA VAL A 248 1.97 -6.01 -16.95
C VAL A 248 2.70 -6.81 -15.88
N VAL A 249 3.44 -6.13 -15.00
CA VAL A 249 4.35 -6.80 -14.05
C VAL A 249 3.57 -7.60 -13.00
N PHE A 250 2.48 -7.05 -12.48
CA PHE A 250 1.69 -7.72 -11.46
C PHE A 250 0.98 -8.97 -12.00
N PRO A 251 0.25 -8.93 -13.14
CA PRO A 251 -0.35 -10.13 -13.73
C PRO A 251 0.69 -11.18 -14.08
N THR A 252 1.83 -10.81 -14.67
CA THR A 252 2.89 -11.78 -15.03
C THR A 252 3.47 -12.49 -13.80
N ILE A 253 3.79 -11.77 -12.73
CA ILE A 253 4.23 -12.38 -11.47
C ILE A 253 3.11 -13.23 -10.85
N SER A 254 1.86 -12.77 -10.92
CA SER A 254 0.70 -13.54 -10.44
C SER A 254 0.55 -14.87 -11.17
N LEU A 255 0.72 -14.88 -12.50
CA LEU A 255 0.69 -16.08 -13.33
C LEU A 255 1.77 -17.07 -12.90
N ILE A 256 3.01 -16.61 -12.70
CA ILE A 256 4.13 -17.48 -12.29
C ILE A 256 3.81 -18.16 -10.95
N THR A 257 3.30 -17.37 -10.01
CA THR A 257 3.18 -17.79 -8.62
C THR A 257 1.90 -18.56 -8.28
N HIS A 258 0.83 -18.35 -9.03
CA HIS A 258 -0.40 -19.13 -8.95
C HIS A 258 -0.51 -20.15 -10.09
N SER A 259 0.60 -20.40 -10.80
CA SER A 259 0.64 -21.38 -11.87
C SER A 259 0.46 -22.82 -11.35
N GLY A 260 0.64 -23.09 -10.05
CA GLY A 260 0.69 -24.46 -9.55
C GLY A 260 1.90 -25.26 -10.07
N TYR A 261 2.76 -24.63 -10.87
CA TYR A 261 4.02 -25.17 -11.34
C TYR A 261 5.16 -24.59 -10.50
N THR A 262 6.12 -25.43 -10.14
CA THR A 262 7.36 -24.95 -9.53
C THR A 262 8.18 -24.14 -10.56
N LEU A 263 9.02 -23.23 -10.07
CA LEU A 263 9.92 -22.45 -10.94
C LEU A 263 10.77 -23.38 -11.84
N LYS A 264 11.19 -24.52 -11.30
CA LYS A 264 11.95 -25.55 -12.04
C LYS A 264 11.14 -26.15 -13.21
N GLN A 265 9.85 -26.40 -13.02
CA GLN A 265 8.97 -26.91 -14.08
C GLN A 265 8.73 -25.88 -15.19
N LEU A 266 8.59 -24.60 -14.82
CA LEU A 266 8.43 -23.51 -15.79
C LEU A 266 9.70 -23.28 -16.62
N ILE A 267 10.88 -23.36 -16.00
CA ILE A 267 12.17 -23.25 -16.69
C ILE A 267 12.36 -24.42 -17.66
N ASN A 268 12.02 -25.63 -17.24
CA ASN A 268 12.20 -26.84 -18.06
C ASN A 268 11.20 -26.92 -19.23
N ASN A 269 10.01 -26.33 -19.11
CA ASN A 269 8.97 -26.34 -20.14
C ASN A 269 8.31 -24.96 -20.30
N PRO A 270 8.94 -24.01 -21.01
CA PRO A 270 8.43 -22.65 -21.18
C PRO A 270 7.07 -22.58 -21.87
N ASN A 271 6.69 -23.60 -22.64
CA ASN A 271 5.35 -23.71 -23.25
C ASN A 271 4.20 -23.78 -22.23
N LEU A 272 4.47 -24.24 -21.00
CA LEU A 272 3.48 -24.23 -19.92
C LEU A 272 3.09 -22.81 -19.50
N PHE A 273 4.03 -21.86 -19.57
CA PHE A 273 3.76 -20.46 -19.31
C PHE A 273 2.85 -19.86 -20.37
N LEU A 274 3.12 -20.14 -21.66
CA LEU A 274 2.30 -19.67 -22.78
C LEU A 274 0.88 -20.25 -22.73
N LYS A 275 0.74 -21.54 -22.41
CA LYS A 275 -0.57 -22.17 -22.23
C LYS A 275 -1.38 -21.48 -21.12
N LYS A 276 -0.77 -21.23 -19.96
CA LYS A 276 -1.42 -20.50 -18.86
C LYS A 276 -1.71 -19.04 -19.18
N ALA A 277 -0.82 -18.35 -19.88
CA ALA A 277 -1.05 -16.96 -20.29
C ALA A 277 -2.23 -16.85 -21.28
N ASN A 278 -2.39 -17.85 -22.16
CA ASN A 278 -3.53 -17.92 -23.08
C ASN A 278 -4.84 -18.27 -22.35
N GLU A 279 -4.81 -19.15 -21.35
CA GLU A 279 -5.97 -19.46 -20.50
C GLU A 279 -6.35 -18.30 -19.55
N HIS A 280 -5.35 -17.59 -19.03
CA HIS A 280 -5.49 -16.47 -18.09
C HIS A 280 -4.98 -15.17 -18.72
N GLY A 281 -5.63 -14.74 -19.81
CA GLY A 281 -5.32 -13.48 -20.47
C GLY A 281 -5.34 -12.26 -19.52
N ILE A 282 -4.77 -11.15 -19.96
CA ILE A 282 -4.70 -9.89 -19.17
C ILE A 282 -6.10 -9.45 -18.74
N THR A 283 -7.11 -9.61 -19.59
CA THR A 283 -8.53 -9.31 -19.30
C THR A 283 -9.08 -10.16 -18.15
N ASN A 284 -8.78 -11.47 -18.13
CA ASN A 284 -9.21 -12.38 -17.05
C ASN A 284 -8.56 -12.02 -15.70
N THR A 285 -7.39 -11.35 -15.72
CA THR A 285 -6.77 -10.87 -14.48
C THR A 285 -7.58 -9.73 -13.85
N PHE A 286 -8.14 -8.83 -14.65
CA PHE A 286 -9.01 -7.74 -14.16
C PHE A 286 -10.38 -8.24 -13.67
N THR A 287 -10.80 -9.44 -14.08
CA THR A 287 -11.99 -10.11 -13.56
C THR A 287 -11.69 -11.07 -12.41
N SER A 288 -10.47 -11.04 -11.86
CA SER A 288 -10.08 -11.87 -10.71
C SER A 288 -10.23 -11.13 -9.38
N LEU A 289 -10.09 -11.88 -8.27
CA LEU A 289 -10.00 -11.36 -6.89
C LEU A 289 -8.84 -10.35 -6.68
N ASN A 290 -7.92 -10.22 -7.63
CA ASN A 290 -6.87 -9.22 -7.51
C ASN A 290 -7.34 -7.79 -7.78
N TYR A 291 -8.47 -7.63 -8.49
CA TYR A 291 -9.03 -6.35 -8.95
C TYR A 291 -10.50 -6.18 -8.50
N ASP A 292 -10.82 -6.65 -7.30
CA ASP A 292 -12.17 -6.79 -6.76
C ASP A 292 -12.64 -5.61 -5.90
N ALA A 293 -11.83 -4.56 -5.75
CA ALA A 293 -12.11 -3.44 -4.84
C ALA A 293 -13.50 -2.82 -5.04
N PHE A 294 -13.89 -2.52 -6.29
CA PHE A 294 -15.23 -1.98 -6.58
C PHE A 294 -16.35 -2.94 -6.14
N ILE A 295 -16.16 -4.24 -6.37
CA ILE A 295 -17.16 -5.27 -6.03
C ILE A 295 -17.24 -5.48 -4.52
N ASN A 296 -16.12 -5.44 -3.79
CA ASN A 296 -16.12 -5.46 -2.33
C ASN A 296 -16.84 -4.24 -1.75
N PHE A 297 -16.73 -3.08 -2.39
CA PHE A 297 -17.52 -1.91 -2.01
C PHE A 297 -19.02 -2.13 -2.27
N SER A 298 -19.40 -2.69 -3.42
CA SER A 298 -20.80 -3.08 -3.69
C SER A 298 -21.34 -4.07 -2.64
N GLY A 299 -20.56 -5.07 -2.24
CA GLY A 299 -20.95 -6.01 -1.18
C GLY A 299 -21.10 -5.33 0.19
N THR A 300 -20.28 -4.33 0.47
CA THR A 300 -20.40 -3.51 1.70
C THR A 300 -21.67 -2.66 1.69
N ILE A 301 -22.05 -2.12 0.54
CA ILE A 301 -23.31 -1.37 0.38
C ILE A 301 -24.50 -2.29 0.65
N GLU A 302 -24.50 -3.48 0.06
CA GLU A 302 -25.57 -4.47 0.28
C GLU A 302 -25.69 -4.88 1.75
N TYR A 303 -24.56 -5.16 2.40
CA TYR A 303 -24.52 -5.47 3.83
C TYR A 303 -25.12 -4.32 4.66
N ALA A 304 -24.64 -3.09 4.46
CA ALA A 304 -25.05 -1.94 5.25
C ALA A 304 -26.54 -1.61 5.09
N GLU A 305 -27.12 -1.88 3.92
CA GLU A 305 -28.54 -1.66 3.65
C GLU A 305 -29.45 -2.75 4.25
N LYS A 306 -29.01 -4.01 4.24
CA LYS A 306 -29.79 -5.10 4.84
C LYS A 306 -29.67 -5.17 6.36
N ASN A 307 -28.54 -4.74 6.88
CA ASN A 307 -28.22 -4.80 8.30
C ASN A 307 -28.13 -3.39 8.87
N SER A 308 -26.92 -2.95 9.24
CA SER A 308 -26.68 -1.63 9.78
C SER A 308 -25.24 -1.21 9.53
N LEU A 309 -24.98 0.08 9.69
CA LEU A 309 -23.61 0.60 9.71
C LEU A 309 -22.86 0.05 10.92
N SER A 310 -21.54 -0.03 10.81
CA SER A 310 -20.67 -0.49 11.90
C SER A 310 -20.36 0.59 12.94
N TYR A 311 -20.75 1.86 12.70
CA TYR A 311 -20.60 2.99 13.62
C TYR A 311 -19.20 3.15 14.22
N GLY A 312 -18.15 2.90 13.44
CA GLY A 312 -16.76 3.01 13.90
C GLY A 312 -16.17 1.75 14.52
N LYS A 313 -16.96 0.68 14.68
CA LYS A 313 -16.48 -0.59 15.27
C LYS A 313 -15.34 -1.17 14.45
N GLN A 314 -15.49 -1.31 13.13
CA GLN A 314 -14.42 -1.88 12.29
C GLN A 314 -13.21 -0.96 12.20
N LEU A 315 -13.45 0.36 12.11
CA LEU A 315 -12.38 1.36 12.09
C LEU A 315 -11.52 1.31 13.37
N SER A 316 -12.14 1.13 14.54
CA SER A 316 -11.43 1.06 15.82
C SER A 316 -10.46 -0.13 15.90
N GLY A 317 -10.85 -1.29 15.33
CA GLY A 317 -9.99 -2.48 15.26
C GLY A 317 -8.73 -2.23 14.44
N GLY A 318 -8.85 -1.43 13.37
CA GLY A 318 -7.73 -1.00 12.53
C GLY A 318 -6.84 0.07 13.17
N LEU A 319 -7.42 1.09 13.80
CA LEU A 319 -6.66 2.17 14.46
C LEU A 319 -5.83 1.65 15.63
N PHE A 320 -6.41 0.74 16.42
CA PHE A 320 -5.76 0.10 17.57
C PHE A 320 -5.26 -1.32 17.23
N PHE A 321 -4.78 -1.52 16.00
CA PHE A 321 -4.31 -2.83 15.52
C PHE A 321 -3.21 -3.43 16.42
N PHE A 322 -2.41 -2.60 17.08
CA PHE A 322 -1.32 -3.01 17.96
C PHE A 322 -1.78 -3.55 19.31
N VAL A 323 -3.02 -3.27 19.74
CA VAL A 323 -3.58 -3.81 21.00
C VAL A 323 -3.81 -5.32 20.84
N PRO A 324 -3.15 -6.18 21.64
CA PRO A 324 -3.33 -7.63 21.56
C PRO A 324 -4.73 -8.07 21.97
N ARG A 325 -5.21 -9.18 21.40
CA ARG A 325 -6.52 -9.77 21.77
C ARG A 325 -6.59 -10.23 23.24
N LYS A 326 -5.44 -10.43 23.92
CA LYS A 326 -5.39 -10.71 25.36
C LYS A 326 -5.86 -9.51 26.22
N ILE A 327 -5.70 -8.28 25.72
CA ILE A 327 -6.14 -7.06 26.42
C ILE A 327 -7.52 -6.63 25.92
N TRP A 328 -7.81 -6.84 24.64
CA TRP A 328 -9.10 -6.53 24.03
C TRP A 328 -9.65 -7.78 23.32
N GLU A 329 -10.32 -8.64 24.09
CA GLU A 329 -10.85 -9.93 23.61
C GLU A 329 -11.85 -9.71 22.46
N ASN A 330 -12.76 -8.76 22.65
CA ASN A 330 -13.80 -8.38 21.70
C ASN A 330 -13.31 -7.48 20.55
N LYS A 331 -12.00 -7.46 20.26
CA LYS A 331 -11.44 -6.67 19.16
C LYS A 331 -12.09 -7.07 17.82
N PRO A 332 -12.62 -6.10 17.05
CA PRO A 332 -13.25 -6.39 15.77
C PRO A 332 -12.26 -7.06 14.80
N ILE A 333 -12.78 -7.94 13.95
CA ILE A 333 -12.07 -8.45 12.78
C ILE A 333 -11.89 -7.33 11.75
N SER A 334 -10.99 -7.50 10.77
CA SER A 334 -10.84 -6.46 9.74
C SER A 334 -12.09 -6.38 8.86
N SER A 335 -12.33 -5.22 8.25
CA SER A 335 -13.51 -5.00 7.41
C SER A 335 -13.54 -5.93 6.18
N GLY A 336 -12.37 -6.26 5.61
CA GLY A 336 -12.23 -7.26 4.56
C GLY A 336 -12.68 -8.65 5.01
N GLU A 337 -12.24 -9.09 6.18
CA GLU A 337 -12.67 -10.36 6.77
C GLU A 337 -14.17 -10.35 7.11
N PHE A 338 -14.67 -9.22 7.63
CA PHE A 338 -16.06 -9.04 7.97
C PHE A 338 -16.99 -9.16 6.77
N ILE A 339 -16.70 -8.44 5.68
CA ILE A 339 -17.48 -8.50 4.45
C ILE A 339 -17.28 -9.85 3.74
N GLY A 340 -16.09 -10.44 3.80
CA GLY A 340 -15.85 -11.80 3.31
C GLY A 340 -16.68 -12.86 4.02
N ASN A 341 -16.82 -12.77 5.34
CA ASN A 341 -17.73 -13.63 6.11
C ASN A 341 -19.19 -13.41 5.67
N TYR A 342 -19.63 -12.16 5.52
CA TYR A 342 -20.99 -11.85 5.04
C TYR A 342 -21.27 -12.45 3.66
N LEU A 343 -20.37 -12.27 2.69
CA LEU A 343 -20.54 -12.79 1.33
C LEU A 343 -20.51 -14.32 1.31
N ARG A 344 -19.65 -14.95 2.12
CA ARG A 344 -19.65 -16.41 2.28
C ARG A 344 -20.98 -16.89 2.84
N ASP A 345 -21.47 -16.28 3.91
CA ASP A 345 -22.66 -16.75 4.61
C ASP A 345 -23.94 -16.48 3.79
N THR A 346 -23.91 -15.48 2.89
CA THR A 346 -25.05 -15.11 2.02
C THR A 346 -25.04 -15.81 0.66
N TYR A 347 -23.87 -15.96 0.03
CA TYR A 347 -23.73 -16.40 -1.37
C TYR A 347 -22.74 -17.53 -1.60
N GLY A 348 -21.90 -17.85 -0.60
CA GLY A 348 -20.80 -18.77 -0.75
C GLY A 348 -21.06 -20.16 -0.20
N ASN A 349 -20.15 -21.08 -0.53
CA ASN A 349 -20.03 -22.36 0.16
C ASN A 349 -19.22 -22.16 1.45
N LYS A 350 -19.38 -23.05 2.44
CA LYS A 350 -18.68 -23.00 3.75
C LYS A 350 -17.14 -22.91 3.61
N TYR A 351 -16.59 -23.33 2.47
CA TYR A 351 -15.16 -23.30 2.13
C TYR A 351 -14.70 -22.04 1.36
N SER A 352 -15.56 -21.02 1.18
CA SER A 352 -15.15 -19.79 0.48
C SER A 352 -14.13 -19.01 1.32
N PHE A 353 -13.15 -18.42 0.65
CA PHE A 353 -12.16 -17.56 1.30
C PHE A 353 -12.82 -16.29 1.86
N THR A 354 -12.53 -15.99 3.12
CA THR A 354 -13.06 -14.82 3.82
C THR A 354 -12.05 -13.68 3.91
N ASN A 355 -10.79 -13.94 3.59
CA ASN A 355 -9.72 -12.94 3.55
C ASN A 355 -9.81 -12.08 2.29
N LEU A 356 -10.88 -11.28 2.21
CA LEU A 356 -11.11 -10.33 1.13
C LEU A 356 -10.45 -8.98 1.43
N SER A 357 -10.24 -8.22 0.37
CA SER A 357 -9.90 -6.80 0.51
C SER A 357 -11.16 -5.98 0.79
N ASN A 358 -11.03 -4.79 1.37
CA ASN A 358 -12.14 -3.85 1.44
C ASN A 358 -11.59 -2.43 1.28
N PRO A 359 -11.85 -1.76 0.14
CA PRO A 359 -11.11 -0.55 -0.19
C PRO A 359 -11.41 0.59 0.78
N TYR A 360 -10.51 1.57 0.82
CA TYR A 360 -10.58 2.69 1.77
C TYR A 360 -11.91 3.47 1.74
N VAL A 361 -12.50 3.68 0.55
CA VAL A 361 -13.83 4.31 0.41
C VAL A 361 -14.94 3.47 1.05
N SER A 362 -14.83 2.15 0.95
CA SER A 362 -15.77 1.19 1.51
C SER A 362 -15.68 1.14 3.03
N GLU A 363 -14.48 1.26 3.61
CA GLU A 363 -14.30 1.44 5.05
C GLU A 363 -15.07 2.67 5.57
N GLY A 364 -14.95 3.80 4.88
CA GLY A 364 -15.71 5.02 5.23
C GLY A 364 -17.21 4.77 5.23
N TYR A 365 -17.73 4.16 4.16
CA TYR A 365 -19.15 3.85 4.05
C TYR A 365 -19.63 2.83 5.09
N LEU A 366 -18.88 1.76 5.34
CA LEU A 366 -19.24 0.73 6.33
C LEU A 366 -19.38 1.32 7.74
N ASN A 367 -18.56 2.32 8.09
CA ASN A 367 -18.59 2.92 9.42
C ASN A 367 -19.64 4.03 9.55
N PHE A 368 -19.76 4.92 8.56
CA PHE A 368 -20.59 6.14 8.68
C PHE A 368 -21.44 6.46 7.44
N GLY A 369 -21.66 5.50 6.54
CA GLY A 369 -22.44 5.68 5.32
C GLY A 369 -21.87 6.78 4.41
N ILE A 370 -22.75 7.59 3.83
CA ILE A 370 -22.37 8.67 2.91
C ILE A 370 -21.47 9.72 3.60
N LEU A 371 -21.73 10.04 4.87
CA LEU A 371 -20.88 10.94 5.65
C LEU A 371 -19.46 10.40 5.76
N GLY A 372 -19.31 9.08 5.95
CA GLY A 372 -18.02 8.41 5.98
C GLY A 372 -17.26 8.52 4.66
N VAL A 373 -17.93 8.36 3.52
CA VAL A 373 -17.34 8.56 2.19
C VAL A 373 -16.74 9.96 2.04
N ILE A 374 -17.48 10.99 2.46
CA ILE A 374 -17.03 12.39 2.41
C ILE A 374 -15.84 12.61 3.36
N MET A 375 -15.96 12.20 4.62
CA MET A 375 -14.91 12.40 5.63
C MET A 375 -13.61 11.70 5.25
N PHE A 376 -13.69 10.46 4.75
CA PHE A 376 -12.52 9.69 4.33
C PHE A 376 -11.85 10.32 3.11
N ALA A 377 -12.63 10.85 2.15
CA ALA A 377 -12.07 11.59 1.01
C ALA A 377 -11.26 12.82 1.47
N ILE A 378 -11.79 13.60 2.42
CA ILE A 378 -11.13 14.79 2.98
C ILE A 378 -9.86 14.39 3.73
N PHE A 379 -9.93 13.36 4.59
CA PHE A 379 -8.77 12.88 5.34
C PHE A 379 -7.66 12.39 4.41
N LEU A 380 -8.01 11.62 3.38
CA LEU A 380 -7.06 11.14 2.39
C LEU A 380 -6.42 12.30 1.62
N ALA A 381 -7.20 13.29 1.19
CA ALA A 381 -6.70 14.49 0.53
C ALA A 381 -5.70 15.25 1.41
N PHE A 382 -6.02 15.42 2.70
CA PHE A 382 -5.12 16.04 3.68
C PHE A 382 -3.81 15.25 3.82
N PHE A 383 -3.90 13.93 4.05
CA PHE A 383 -2.76 13.05 4.19
C PHE A 383 -1.84 13.11 2.96
N MET A 384 -2.42 12.98 1.77
CA MET A 384 -1.68 13.01 0.51
C MET A 384 -1.00 14.36 0.26
N SER A 385 -1.65 15.47 0.61
CA SER A 385 -1.03 16.80 0.53
C SER A 385 0.21 16.92 1.44
N ARG A 386 0.16 16.34 2.66
CA ARG A 386 1.32 16.30 3.56
C ARG A 386 2.46 15.47 3.00
N MET A 387 2.16 14.32 2.39
CA MET A 387 3.18 13.51 1.71
C MET A 387 3.80 14.28 0.53
N THR A 388 3.00 14.91 -0.33
CA THR A 388 3.52 15.75 -1.42
C THR A 388 4.48 16.84 -0.89
N ASN A 389 4.15 17.49 0.23
CA ASN A 389 5.07 18.47 0.82
C ASN A 389 6.35 17.82 1.40
N TRP A 390 6.28 16.59 1.92
CA TRP A 390 7.43 15.88 2.49
C TRP A 390 8.42 15.39 1.44
N VAL A 391 7.95 14.87 0.29
CA VAL A 391 8.84 14.41 -0.79
C VAL A 391 9.61 15.57 -1.45
N ASN A 392 9.01 16.76 -1.48
CA ASN A 392 9.63 17.98 -2.00
C ASN A 392 10.45 18.75 -0.96
N GLY A 393 10.38 18.39 0.33
CA GLY A 393 11.18 19.03 1.40
C GLY A 393 12.64 18.57 1.39
N ASP A 394 13.46 19.03 2.34
CA ASP A 394 14.90 18.69 2.40
C ASP A 394 15.25 17.46 3.26
N ASN A 395 14.38 17.10 4.19
CA ASN A 395 14.66 16.01 5.13
C ASN A 395 14.55 14.64 4.43
N GLN A 396 15.68 13.94 4.30
CA GLN A 396 15.78 12.66 3.61
C GLN A 396 14.86 11.56 4.18
N LEU A 397 14.70 11.49 5.51
CA LEU A 397 13.80 10.52 6.14
C LEU A 397 12.35 10.80 5.77
N LYS A 398 11.93 12.07 5.78
CA LYS A 398 10.58 12.47 5.35
C LYS A 398 10.37 12.22 3.85
N LYS A 399 11.38 12.48 3.01
CA LYS A 399 11.31 12.17 1.57
C LYS A 399 11.10 10.67 1.36
N ALA A 400 11.91 9.83 2.01
CA ALA A 400 11.82 8.38 1.90
C ALA A 400 10.48 7.85 2.44
N ALA A 401 10.04 8.31 3.61
CA ALA A 401 8.75 7.93 4.19
C ALA A 401 7.57 8.34 3.29
N SER A 402 7.61 9.54 2.71
CA SER A 402 6.59 9.99 1.77
C SER A 402 6.59 9.21 0.47
N PHE A 403 7.76 8.86 -0.05
CA PHE A 403 7.87 8.07 -1.27
C PHE A 403 7.39 6.63 -1.04
N TYR A 404 7.77 6.04 0.09
CA TYR A 404 7.24 4.76 0.54
C TYR A 404 5.71 4.81 0.64
N ALA A 405 5.16 5.82 1.30
CA ALA A 405 3.72 6.02 1.43
C ALA A 405 3.04 6.16 0.06
N ALA A 406 3.69 6.79 -0.92
CA ALA A 406 3.17 6.88 -2.28
C ALA A 406 3.01 5.50 -2.90
N ILE A 407 4.03 4.65 -2.86
CA ILE A 407 3.95 3.31 -3.46
C ILE A 407 2.99 2.41 -2.67
N HIS A 408 3.03 2.49 -1.33
CA HIS A 408 2.14 1.76 -0.43
C HIS A 408 0.67 2.16 -0.60
N LEU A 409 0.39 3.35 -1.14
CA LEU A 409 -0.97 3.86 -1.28
C LEU A 409 -1.86 2.92 -2.11
N ILE A 410 -1.34 2.28 -3.15
CA ILE A 410 -2.13 1.33 -3.96
C ILE A 410 -2.64 0.17 -3.10
N PHE A 411 -1.76 -0.39 -2.26
CA PHE A 411 -2.13 -1.44 -1.31
C PHE A 411 -3.08 -0.91 -0.24
N PHE A 412 -2.86 0.31 0.26
CA PHE A 412 -3.71 0.94 1.26
C PHE A 412 -5.14 1.24 0.76
N LEU A 413 -5.28 1.70 -0.49
CA LEU A 413 -6.58 2.03 -1.07
C LEU A 413 -7.37 0.79 -1.48
N ARG A 414 -6.67 -0.27 -1.89
CA ARG A 414 -7.26 -1.55 -2.29
C ARG A 414 -7.57 -2.45 -1.09
N GLY A 415 -6.59 -2.67 -0.24
CA GLY A 415 -6.61 -3.64 0.86
C GLY A 415 -7.53 -3.21 1.99
N ASP A 416 -7.77 -4.13 2.93
CA ASP A 416 -8.48 -3.81 4.16
C ASP A 416 -7.71 -2.77 4.99
N PHE A 417 -8.46 -1.84 5.61
CA PHE A 417 -7.88 -0.69 6.32
C PHE A 417 -6.87 -1.11 7.39
N THR A 418 -7.16 -2.17 8.16
CA THR A 418 -6.29 -2.66 9.25
C THR A 418 -4.89 -3.00 8.76
N ASN A 419 -4.77 -3.84 7.72
CA ASN A 419 -3.45 -4.25 7.22
C ASN A 419 -2.72 -3.09 6.53
N GLY A 420 -3.44 -2.32 5.71
CA GLY A 420 -2.89 -1.14 5.04
C GLY A 420 -2.34 -0.11 6.03
N PHE A 421 -3.12 0.21 7.06
CA PHE A 421 -2.76 1.18 8.10
C PHE A 421 -1.62 0.68 8.97
N ALA A 422 -1.67 -0.57 9.42
CA ALA A 422 -0.63 -1.16 10.27
C ALA A 422 0.76 -1.07 9.65
N PHE A 423 0.87 -1.41 8.36
CA PHE A 423 2.16 -1.43 7.65
C PHE A 423 2.71 -0.01 7.42
N LEU A 424 1.83 0.93 7.05
CA LEU A 424 2.21 2.33 6.88
C LEU A 424 2.64 2.96 8.21
N PHE A 425 1.88 2.72 9.27
CA PHE A 425 2.15 3.24 10.60
C PHE A 425 3.45 2.67 11.18
N ALA A 426 3.66 1.36 11.08
CA ALA A 426 4.91 0.71 11.49
C ALA A 426 6.12 1.31 10.76
N THR A 427 6.02 1.54 9.45
CA THR A 427 7.08 2.18 8.67
C THR A 427 7.36 3.61 9.15
N PHE A 428 6.33 4.39 9.47
CA PHE A 428 6.50 5.75 9.98
C PHE A 428 7.13 5.77 11.37
N ILE A 429 6.79 4.82 12.25
CA ILE A 429 7.49 4.65 13.52
C ILE A 429 8.99 4.46 13.27
N VAL A 430 9.34 3.51 12.40
CA VAL A 430 10.74 3.14 12.17
C VAL A 430 11.52 4.26 11.49
N VAL A 431 10.98 4.84 10.42
CA VAL A 431 11.71 5.82 9.60
C VAL A 431 11.71 7.22 10.21
N LEU A 432 10.69 7.59 10.99
CA LEU A 432 10.53 8.96 11.49
C LEU A 432 10.64 9.07 13.02
N LEU A 433 9.94 8.21 13.76
CA LEU A 433 9.86 8.33 15.22
C LEU A 433 11.15 7.86 15.91
N ILE A 434 11.68 6.70 15.54
CA ILE A 434 12.90 6.14 16.14
C ILE A 434 14.10 7.11 16.00
N PRO A 435 14.44 7.64 14.79
CA PRO A 435 15.52 8.62 14.67
C PRO A 435 15.25 9.89 15.48
N LYS A 436 14.00 10.36 15.52
CA LYS A 436 13.63 11.57 16.25
C LYS A 436 13.87 11.41 17.76
N ILE A 437 13.45 10.27 18.33
CA ILE A 437 13.69 9.93 19.75
C ILE A 437 15.19 9.82 20.00
N TYR A 438 15.90 9.02 19.20
CA TYR A 438 17.35 8.83 19.32
C TYR A 438 18.10 10.17 19.33
N PHE A 439 17.90 11.03 18.32
CA PHE A 439 18.59 12.32 18.26
C PHE A 439 18.16 13.32 19.34
N SER A 440 16.95 13.18 19.90
CA SER A 440 16.52 14.03 21.02
C SER A 440 17.26 13.70 22.31
N LEU A 441 17.63 12.43 22.52
CA LEU A 441 18.42 12.00 23.67
C LEU A 441 19.87 12.51 23.55
N PHE A 442 20.52 12.36 22.39
CA PHE A 442 21.89 12.85 22.18
C PHE A 442 22.02 14.37 22.27
N LYS A 443 21.01 15.14 21.84
CA LYS A 443 21.01 16.60 22.02
C LYS A 443 20.98 17.05 23.49
N ARG A 444 20.41 16.23 24.39
CA ARG A 444 20.43 16.51 25.83
C ARG A 444 21.80 16.19 26.43
N VAL A 445 22.43 15.11 25.98
CA VAL A 445 23.77 14.69 26.43
C VAL A 445 24.84 15.74 26.09
N ASP A 446 24.77 16.38 24.92
CA ASP A 446 25.70 17.47 24.55
C ASP A 446 25.53 18.75 25.41
N TYR A 447 24.41 18.91 26.13
CA TYR A 447 24.17 20.05 27.03
C TYR A 447 24.59 19.76 28.48
N GLU A 448 24.59 18.50 28.91
CA GLU A 448 24.99 18.10 30.27
C GLU A 448 26.50 17.93 30.42
N SER A 449 27.25 17.78 29.33
CA SER A 449 28.72 17.67 29.34
C SER A 449 29.47 19.02 29.36
N ILE A 450 28.75 20.14 29.50
CA ILE A 450 29.31 21.52 29.60
C ILE A 450 28.89 22.20 30.91
N LYS A 451 28.66 21.44 31.99
CA LYS A 451 28.50 22.02 33.33
C LYS A 451 29.65 21.67 34.24
#